data_AF-A0AAV2IVA7-F1
#
_entry.id   AF-A0AAV2IVA7-F1
#
_cell.length_a   1.000
_cell.length_b   1.000
_cell.length_c   1.000
_cell.angle_alpha   90.00
_cell.angle_beta   90.00
_cell.angle_gamma   90.00
#
_symmetry.space_group_name_H-M   'P 1'
#
loop_
_entity.id
_entity.type
_entity.pdbx_description
1 polymer ?
#
loop_
_entity_poly.entity_id
_entity_poly.type
_entity_poly.pdbx_seq_one_letter_code
_entity_poly.pdbx_strand_id
1 'polypeptide(L)'
;MKKIITLDIREQCLHVDYFNQKIMKHWPRESRQKILKEAMKLSVWAERSIHPKTKHVGFRLIGEKPAIAQIKAFIHQEFLEESSHLPKRSLTSDNVPRRGTVDFMRYAADSDELFPSYWSLNKSKKFWSNLQNKISGKSKKLLVEVDKETKDAITKLVTQTLDIGLVGQGNDAAGINYSSLKVLDVKIVENAEMFELYRVQRKRLFDKMVRKGKICQDIGKLRGSKGRVCTTELLSDSMKKELYYEVNEHYLFHGTKSDTIEALI
;
A
#
# COMPACT_ATOMS: atom_id res chain seq x y z
N MET A 1 47.97 -28.14 -7.68
CA MET A 1 48.60 -26.80 -7.59
C MET A 1 47.95 -25.76 -8.52
N LYS A 2 47.88 -25.96 -9.85
CA LYS A 2 47.26 -24.99 -10.78
C LYS A 2 45.82 -24.57 -10.41
N LYS A 3 44.91 -25.49 -10.08
CA LYS A 3 43.51 -25.17 -9.69
C LYS A 3 43.35 -24.32 -8.43
N ILE A 4 44.27 -24.46 -7.46
CA ILE A 4 44.21 -23.73 -6.18
C ILE A 4 44.67 -22.29 -6.40
N ILE A 5 45.74 -22.10 -7.18
CA ILE A 5 46.24 -20.77 -7.57
C ILE A 5 45.21 -20.00 -8.43
N THR A 6 44.45 -20.69 -9.30
CA THR A 6 43.40 -20.03 -10.10
C THR A 6 42.20 -19.56 -9.28
N LEU A 7 41.86 -20.26 -8.18
CA LEU A 7 40.82 -19.83 -7.25
C LEU A 7 41.26 -18.61 -6.45
N ASP A 8 42.49 -18.62 -5.95
CA ASP A 8 43.04 -17.56 -5.10
C ASP A 8 43.25 -16.24 -5.88
N ILE A 9 43.73 -16.31 -7.13
CA ILE A 9 43.83 -15.12 -8.01
C ILE A 9 42.44 -14.61 -8.42
N ARG A 10 41.46 -15.49 -8.65
CA ARG A 10 40.08 -15.06 -8.91
C ARG A 10 39.48 -14.36 -7.69
N GLU A 11 39.68 -14.86 -6.48
CA GLU A 11 39.16 -14.22 -5.27
C GLU A 11 39.89 -12.92 -4.92
N GLN A 12 41.18 -12.79 -5.29
CA GLN A 12 41.96 -11.57 -5.06
C GLN A 12 41.84 -10.51 -6.17
N CYS A 13 41.46 -10.89 -7.41
CA CYS A 13 41.34 -9.97 -8.54
C CYS A 13 39.89 -9.65 -8.96
N LEU A 14 38.90 -10.42 -8.50
CA LEU A 14 37.50 -10.13 -8.78
C LEU A 14 36.95 -9.15 -7.74
N HIS A 15 36.41 -8.05 -8.24
CA HIS A 15 35.71 -7.09 -7.42
C HIS A 15 34.36 -7.68 -6.98
N VAL A 16 33.92 -7.35 -5.77
CA VAL A 16 32.61 -7.71 -5.25
C VAL A 16 31.83 -6.43 -4.99
N ASP A 17 30.62 -6.34 -5.52
CA ASP A 17 29.72 -5.20 -5.32
C ASP A 17 28.28 -5.68 -5.09
N TYR A 18 27.44 -4.79 -4.59
CA TYR A 18 26.05 -5.05 -4.27
C TYR A 18 25.15 -4.04 -4.96
N PHE A 19 24.07 -4.55 -5.56
CA PHE A 19 22.92 -3.76 -5.94
C PHE A 19 21.84 -3.93 -4.88
N ASN A 20 21.61 -2.90 -4.07
CA ASN A 20 20.57 -2.87 -3.05
C ASN A 20 19.51 -1.83 -3.43
N GLN A 21 18.25 -2.16 -3.16
CA GLN A 21 17.11 -1.24 -3.38
C GLN A 21 16.10 -1.37 -2.23
N LYS A 22 15.30 -0.33 -2.01
CA LYS A 22 14.42 -0.20 -0.84
C LYS A 22 12.93 -0.32 -1.14
N ILE A 23 12.54 -0.62 -2.38
CA ILE A 23 11.17 -0.45 -2.86
C ILE A 23 10.53 -1.79 -3.25
N MET A 24 11.22 -2.61 -4.04
CA MET A 24 10.70 -3.89 -4.52
C MET A 24 10.94 -5.02 -3.52
N LYS A 25 9.86 -5.64 -3.02
CA LYS A 25 9.98 -6.88 -2.21
C LYS A 25 10.46 -8.06 -3.05
N HIS A 26 10.07 -8.11 -4.33
CA HIS A 26 10.41 -9.19 -5.25
C HIS A 26 10.72 -8.63 -6.64
N TRP A 27 11.70 -9.23 -7.30
CA TRP A 27 11.98 -9.00 -8.72
C TRP A 27 11.11 -9.91 -9.58
N PRO A 28 10.42 -9.38 -10.61
CA PRO A 28 9.75 -10.17 -11.63
C PRO A 28 10.68 -11.21 -12.23
N ARG A 29 10.12 -12.37 -12.60
CA ARG A 29 10.89 -13.48 -13.15
C ARG A 29 11.62 -13.08 -14.45
N GLU A 30 10.94 -12.33 -15.31
CA GLU A 30 11.46 -11.88 -16.60
C GLU A 30 12.68 -10.95 -16.43
N SER A 31 12.55 -9.89 -15.64
CA SER A 31 13.66 -8.95 -15.37
C SER A 31 14.84 -9.66 -14.71
N ARG A 32 14.58 -10.62 -13.80
CA ARG A 32 15.64 -11.45 -13.21
C ARG A 32 16.37 -12.29 -14.26
N GLN A 33 15.64 -12.91 -15.19
CA GLN A 33 16.25 -13.69 -16.27
C GLN A 33 17.07 -12.82 -17.21
N LYS A 34 16.61 -11.59 -17.52
CA LYS A 34 17.40 -10.63 -18.30
C LYS A 34 18.70 -10.28 -17.58
N ILE A 35 18.64 -9.95 -16.29
CA ILE A 35 19.82 -9.61 -15.47
C ILE A 35 20.83 -10.77 -15.47
N LEU A 36 20.37 -12.00 -15.26
CA LEU A 36 21.27 -13.17 -15.26
C LEU A 36 21.90 -13.41 -16.63
N LYS A 37 21.13 -13.26 -17.72
CA LYS A 37 21.65 -13.38 -19.09
C LYS A 37 22.70 -12.30 -19.38
N GLU A 38 22.46 -11.06 -18.98
CA GLU A 38 23.39 -9.97 -19.22
C GLU A 38 24.67 -10.11 -18.37
N ALA A 39 24.52 -10.51 -17.10
CA ALA A 39 25.66 -10.81 -16.24
C ALA A 39 26.55 -11.91 -16.83
N MET A 40 25.95 -12.97 -17.37
CA MET A 40 26.68 -14.03 -18.08
C MET A 40 27.46 -13.51 -19.29
N LYS A 41 26.88 -12.63 -20.12
CA LYS A 41 27.58 -12.03 -21.27
C LYS A 41 28.80 -11.21 -20.83
N LEU A 42 28.67 -10.50 -19.71
CA LEU A 42 29.72 -9.66 -19.14
C LEU A 42 30.71 -10.46 -18.26
N SER A 43 30.60 -11.79 -18.21
CA SER A 43 31.39 -12.64 -17.32
C SER A 43 31.33 -12.25 -15.84
N VAL A 44 30.18 -11.70 -15.41
CA VAL A 44 29.89 -11.35 -14.02
C VAL A 44 29.00 -12.43 -13.41
N TRP A 45 29.39 -12.92 -12.24
CA TRP A 45 28.50 -13.73 -11.41
C TRP A 45 27.52 -12.80 -10.70
N ALA A 46 26.22 -12.95 -10.99
CA ALA A 46 25.15 -12.26 -10.28
C ALA A 46 24.30 -13.26 -9.49
N GLU A 47 24.23 -13.06 -8.17
CA GLU A 47 23.39 -13.88 -7.29
C GLU A 47 22.40 -13.02 -6.51
N ARG A 48 21.24 -13.60 -6.20
CA ARG A 48 20.21 -12.92 -5.43
C ARG A 48 20.72 -12.68 -4.00
N SER A 49 20.68 -11.43 -3.54
CA SER A 49 20.93 -11.08 -2.15
C SER A 49 19.63 -10.64 -1.48
N ILE A 50 19.52 -10.88 -0.16
CA ILE A 50 18.37 -10.43 0.65
C ILE A 50 18.92 -9.50 1.72
N HIS A 51 18.43 -8.27 1.75
CA HIS A 51 18.87 -7.31 2.76
C HIS A 51 18.42 -7.78 4.16
N PRO A 52 19.31 -7.83 5.16
CA PRO A 52 19.04 -8.49 6.44
C PRO A 52 17.88 -7.86 7.22
N LYS A 53 17.78 -6.52 7.19
CA LYS A 53 16.73 -5.74 7.88
C LYS A 53 15.41 -5.69 7.10
N THR A 54 15.42 -5.13 5.89
CA THR A 54 14.20 -4.87 5.10
C THR A 54 13.65 -6.11 4.38
N LYS A 55 14.42 -7.20 4.29
CA LYS A 55 14.12 -8.39 3.47
C LYS A 55 13.94 -8.10 1.97
N HIS A 56 14.29 -6.90 1.52
CA HIS A 56 14.23 -6.53 0.10
C HIS A 56 15.31 -7.27 -0.69
N VAL A 57 14.96 -7.60 -1.93
CA VAL A 57 15.79 -8.41 -2.80
C VAL A 57 16.70 -7.51 -3.64
N GLY A 58 18.00 -7.77 -3.55
CA GLY A 58 19.05 -7.15 -4.36
C GLY A 58 19.86 -8.21 -5.11
N PHE A 59 21.05 -7.80 -5.55
CA PHE A 59 22.03 -8.69 -6.16
C PHE A 59 23.40 -8.50 -5.53
N ARG A 60 24.13 -9.61 -5.35
CA ARG A 60 25.57 -9.62 -5.14
C ARG A 60 26.24 -9.94 -6.48
N LEU A 61 27.24 -9.14 -6.83
CA LEU A 61 27.92 -9.14 -8.13
C LEU A 61 29.40 -9.43 -7.90
N ILE A 62 29.97 -10.37 -8.67
CA ILE A 62 31.39 -10.76 -8.57
C ILE A 62 31.95 -10.83 -10.00
N GLY A 63 33.02 -10.08 -10.27
CA GLY A 63 33.50 -9.89 -11.64
C GLY A 63 34.62 -8.85 -11.72
N GLU A 64 35.06 -8.54 -12.93
CA GLU A 64 35.95 -7.40 -13.15
C GLU A 64 35.22 -6.09 -12.86
N LYS A 65 35.90 -5.12 -12.25
CA LYS A 65 35.32 -3.82 -11.87
C LYS A 65 34.55 -3.11 -13.01
N PRO A 66 35.07 -2.99 -14.25
CA PRO A 66 34.31 -2.36 -15.35
C PRO A 66 33.06 -3.16 -15.74
N ALA A 67 33.14 -4.49 -15.76
CA ALA A 67 32.01 -5.36 -16.05
C ALA A 67 30.93 -5.27 -14.96
N ILE A 68 31.33 -5.18 -13.68
CA ILE A 68 30.43 -4.92 -12.56
C ILE A 68 29.72 -3.58 -12.71
N ALA A 69 30.43 -2.51 -13.07
CA ALA A 69 29.82 -1.21 -13.26
C ALA A 69 28.76 -1.23 -14.38
N GLN A 70 29.04 -1.92 -15.49
CA GLN A 70 28.10 -2.09 -16.60
C GLN A 70 26.85 -2.88 -16.18
N ILE A 71 27.01 -4.05 -15.54
CA ILE A 71 25.84 -4.82 -15.10
C ILE A 71 25.06 -4.08 -14.01
N LYS A 72 25.71 -3.31 -13.15
CA LYS A 72 25.03 -2.50 -12.12
C LYS A 72 24.19 -1.40 -12.76
N ALA A 73 24.69 -0.75 -13.81
CA ALA A 73 23.92 0.21 -14.60
C ALA A 73 22.72 -0.47 -15.29
N PHE A 74 22.91 -1.65 -15.86
CA PHE A 74 21.83 -2.43 -16.47
C PHE A 74 20.76 -2.84 -15.44
N ILE A 75 21.16 -3.36 -14.28
CA ILE A 75 20.24 -3.70 -13.18
C ILE A 75 19.50 -2.44 -12.71
N HIS A 76 20.18 -1.29 -12.64
CA HIS A 76 19.54 -0.03 -12.29
C HIS A 76 18.49 0.39 -13.32
N GLN A 77 18.76 0.25 -14.62
CA GLN A 77 17.79 0.53 -15.67
C GLN A 77 16.57 -0.40 -15.59
N GLU A 78 16.78 -1.71 -15.49
CA GLU A 78 15.68 -2.67 -15.29
C GLU A 78 14.90 -2.37 -14.00
N PHE A 79 15.59 -1.95 -12.93
CA PHE A 79 14.93 -1.50 -11.71
C PHE A 79 14.05 -0.26 -11.96
N LEU A 80 14.54 0.75 -12.68
CA LEU A 80 13.76 1.96 -13.00
C LEU A 80 12.54 1.62 -13.86
N GLU A 81 12.68 0.74 -14.84
CA GLU A 81 11.57 0.27 -15.67
C GLU A 81 10.53 -0.51 -14.83
N GLU A 82 10.98 -1.42 -13.96
CA GLU A 82 10.11 -2.19 -13.09
C GLU A 82 9.48 -1.37 -11.98
N SER A 83 10.16 -0.36 -11.44
CA SER A 83 9.66 0.48 -10.35
C SER A 83 8.97 1.77 -10.82
N SER A 84 8.95 2.04 -12.13
CA SER A 84 8.35 3.25 -12.72
C SER A 84 6.90 3.50 -12.31
N HIS A 85 6.15 2.43 -12.04
CA HIS A 85 4.76 2.47 -11.61
C HIS A 85 4.57 2.55 -10.09
N LEU A 86 5.65 2.39 -9.34
CA LEU A 86 5.61 2.44 -7.88
C LEU A 86 5.74 3.89 -7.39
N PRO A 87 5.09 4.21 -6.27
CA PRO A 87 5.18 5.54 -5.66
C PRO A 87 6.62 5.86 -5.24
N LYS A 88 7.13 7.00 -5.69
CA LYS A 88 8.43 7.57 -5.30
C LYS A 88 8.38 8.12 -3.87
N ARG A 89 7.24 8.65 -3.43
CA ARG A 89 6.98 9.15 -2.08
C ARG A 89 6.03 8.22 -1.36
N SER A 90 6.54 7.05 -0.98
CA SER A 90 5.75 6.12 -0.17
C SER A 90 5.63 6.58 1.29
N LEU A 91 4.45 6.36 1.86
CA LEU A 91 4.12 6.56 3.27
C LEU A 91 4.69 5.48 4.19
N THR A 92 5.33 4.48 3.61
CA THR A 92 6.00 3.38 4.34
C THR A 92 7.53 3.47 4.30
N SER A 93 8.08 4.54 3.72
CA SER A 93 9.54 4.71 3.61
C SER A 93 10.19 5.11 4.94
N ASP A 94 11.48 4.79 5.11
CA ASP A 94 12.25 5.14 6.32
C ASP A 94 12.34 6.66 6.57
N ASN A 95 12.12 7.47 5.52
CA ASN A 95 12.27 8.93 5.57
C ASN A 95 10.95 9.66 5.84
N VAL A 96 9.87 8.93 6.15
CA VAL A 96 8.56 9.52 6.43
C VAL A 96 8.61 10.27 7.76
N PRO A 97 8.16 11.54 7.81
CA PRO A 97 8.06 12.27 9.07
C PRO A 97 7.15 11.54 10.07
N ARG A 98 7.38 11.77 11.37
CA ARG A 98 6.60 11.13 12.43
C ARG A 98 5.10 11.45 12.28
N ARG A 99 4.24 10.43 12.35
CA ARG A 99 2.78 10.57 12.42
C ARG A 99 2.37 11.54 13.54
N GLY A 100 1.24 12.23 13.36
CA GLY A 100 0.74 13.22 14.33
C GLY A 100 1.42 14.58 14.23
N THR A 101 2.15 14.84 13.14
CA THR A 101 2.85 16.11 12.92
C THR A 101 2.36 16.80 11.65
N VAL A 102 2.56 18.12 11.58
CA VAL A 102 2.27 18.92 10.37
C VAL A 102 3.17 18.50 9.20
N ASP A 103 4.43 18.13 9.48
CA ASP A 103 5.36 17.67 8.45
C ASP A 103 4.92 16.35 7.83
N PHE A 104 4.36 15.44 8.64
CA PHE A 104 3.76 14.22 8.11
C PHE A 104 2.56 14.52 7.19
N MET A 105 1.65 15.43 7.58
CA MET A 105 0.54 15.81 6.70
C MET A 105 1.03 16.44 5.39
N ARG A 106 2.07 17.27 5.44
CA ARG A 106 2.68 17.85 4.22
C ARG A 106 3.26 16.75 3.34
N TYR A 107 4.00 15.80 3.93
CA TYR A 107 4.53 14.65 3.20
C TYR A 107 3.41 13.79 2.59
N ALA A 108 2.33 13.53 3.34
CA ALA A 108 1.20 12.72 2.89
C ALA A 108 0.37 13.40 1.80
N ALA A 109 0.23 14.72 1.83
CA ALA A 109 -0.43 15.51 0.78
C ALA A 109 0.30 15.47 -0.57
N ASP A 110 1.63 15.28 -0.52
CA ASP A 110 2.49 15.13 -1.68
C ASP A 110 2.81 13.68 -2.04
N SER A 111 2.21 12.70 -1.35
CA SER A 111 2.36 11.28 -1.67
C SER A 111 1.85 10.99 -3.07
N ASP A 112 2.58 10.17 -3.81
CA ASP A 112 2.17 9.63 -5.11
C ASP A 112 1.57 8.23 -5.00
N GLU A 113 1.29 7.76 -3.78
CA GLU A 113 0.44 6.58 -3.56
C GLU A 113 -1.00 6.88 -4.02
N LEU A 114 -1.41 6.22 -5.11
CA LEU A 114 -2.73 6.43 -5.71
C LEU A 114 -3.80 5.55 -5.05
N PHE A 115 -3.46 4.35 -4.56
CA PHE A 115 -4.42 3.40 -3.96
C PHE A 115 -3.90 2.79 -2.66
N PRO A 116 -4.81 2.35 -1.75
CA PRO A 116 -4.44 1.68 -0.51
C PRO A 116 -3.63 0.41 -0.74
N SER A 117 -2.65 0.12 0.12
CA SER A 117 -1.67 -0.95 -0.14
C SER A 117 -2.29 -2.35 -0.24
N TYR A 118 -3.46 -2.54 0.37
CA TYR A 118 -4.22 -3.79 0.37
C TYR A 118 -5.04 -4.03 -0.90
N TRP A 119 -5.21 -3.04 -1.77
CA TRP A 119 -5.95 -3.21 -3.02
C TRP A 119 -5.27 -4.21 -3.97
N SER A 120 -6.06 -5.09 -4.57
CA SER A 120 -5.62 -6.02 -5.61
C SER A 120 -5.02 -5.28 -6.82
N LEU A 121 -5.53 -4.07 -7.09
CA LEU A 121 -5.01 -3.16 -8.12
C LEU A 121 -3.52 -2.82 -7.96
N ASN A 122 -3.00 -2.80 -6.74
CA ASN A 122 -1.57 -2.54 -6.49
C ASN A 122 -0.65 -3.74 -6.81
N LYS A 123 -1.22 -4.92 -7.10
CA LYS A 123 -0.44 -6.16 -7.35
C LYS A 123 -0.08 -6.38 -8.82
N SER A 124 -0.60 -5.57 -9.75
CA SER A 124 -0.46 -5.81 -11.20
C SER A 124 0.18 -4.64 -11.96
N LYS A 125 1.35 -4.86 -12.54
CA LYS A 125 2.01 -3.92 -13.47
C LYS A 125 1.13 -3.59 -14.69
N LYS A 126 0.34 -4.56 -15.17
CA LYS A 126 -0.62 -4.40 -16.28
C LYS A 126 -1.79 -3.49 -15.93
N PHE A 127 -2.09 -3.30 -14.63
CA PHE A 127 -3.15 -2.39 -14.23
C PHE A 127 -2.73 -0.94 -14.44
N TRP A 128 -1.53 -0.54 -13.99
CA TRP A 128 -1.02 0.82 -14.16
C TRP A 128 -0.94 1.27 -15.62
N SER A 129 -0.44 0.40 -16.51
CA SER A 129 -0.40 0.67 -17.95
C SER A 129 -1.79 0.83 -18.58
N ASN A 130 -2.80 0.18 -18.00
CA ASN A 130 -4.19 0.28 -18.45
C ASN A 130 -4.96 1.40 -17.74
N LEU A 131 -4.56 1.81 -16.54
CA LEU A 131 -5.22 2.84 -15.75
C LEU A 131 -5.02 4.21 -16.39
N GLN A 132 -3.82 4.52 -16.89
CA GLN A 132 -3.58 5.74 -17.69
C GLN A 132 -4.52 5.83 -18.90
N ASN A 133 -4.90 4.68 -19.48
CA ASN A 133 -5.82 4.61 -20.63
C ASN A 133 -7.31 4.50 -20.23
N LYS A 134 -7.62 4.05 -19.00
CA LYS A 134 -9.00 3.74 -18.54
C LYS A 134 -9.62 4.76 -17.61
N ILE A 135 -8.85 5.66 -17.00
CA ILE A 135 -9.42 6.80 -16.26
C ILE A 135 -10.27 7.69 -17.21
N SER A 136 -10.04 7.62 -18.53
CA SER A 136 -10.86 8.31 -19.54
C SER A 136 -12.07 7.52 -20.06
N GLY A 137 -12.40 6.33 -19.52
CA GLY A 137 -13.59 5.61 -20.00
C GLY A 137 -13.88 4.31 -19.26
N LYS A 138 -14.89 4.34 -18.38
CA LYS A 138 -15.48 3.20 -17.65
C LYS A 138 -14.47 2.42 -16.80
N SER A 139 -14.14 2.97 -15.63
CA SER A 139 -13.39 2.21 -14.62
C SER A 139 -14.21 0.97 -14.19
N LYS A 140 -13.56 -0.19 -14.14
CA LYS A 140 -14.21 -1.45 -13.75
C LYS A 140 -14.22 -1.50 -12.22
N LYS A 141 -15.40 -1.37 -11.62
CA LYS A 141 -15.65 -1.64 -10.20
C LYS A 141 -15.35 -3.11 -9.92
N LEU A 142 -14.60 -3.40 -8.85
CA LEU A 142 -14.30 -4.78 -8.44
C LEU A 142 -14.77 -5.00 -7.01
N LEU A 143 -15.59 -6.03 -6.83
CA LEU A 143 -15.85 -6.61 -5.53
C LEU A 143 -14.84 -7.73 -5.31
N VAL A 144 -13.98 -7.55 -4.31
CA VAL A 144 -12.86 -8.45 -4.04
C VAL A 144 -13.08 -9.16 -2.72
N GLU A 145 -12.91 -10.49 -2.73
CA GLU A 145 -12.96 -11.31 -1.53
C GLU A 145 -11.86 -10.90 -0.55
N VAL A 146 -12.20 -10.86 0.74
CA VAL A 146 -11.25 -10.55 1.80
C VAL A 146 -10.64 -11.82 2.39
N ASP A 147 -9.46 -11.69 2.99
CA ASP A 147 -8.91 -12.78 3.77
C ASP A 147 -9.71 -13.02 5.07
N LYS A 148 -9.46 -14.18 5.69
CA LYS A 148 -10.17 -14.60 6.90
C LYS A 148 -9.98 -13.60 8.04
N GLU A 149 -8.77 -13.06 8.22
CA GLU A 149 -8.47 -12.10 9.29
C GLU A 149 -9.33 -10.83 9.14
N THR A 150 -9.43 -10.29 7.93
CA THR A 150 -10.25 -9.12 7.62
C THR A 150 -11.74 -9.43 7.80
N LYS A 151 -12.22 -10.60 7.34
CA LYS A 151 -13.62 -11.02 7.53
C LYS A 151 -13.98 -11.12 9.00
N ASP A 152 -13.12 -11.74 9.81
CA ASP A 152 -13.32 -11.92 11.24
C ASP A 152 -13.30 -10.57 11.97
N ALA A 153 -12.37 -9.67 11.60
CA ALA A 153 -12.28 -8.32 12.17
C ALA A 153 -13.53 -7.49 11.89
N ILE A 154 -14.02 -7.46 10.65
CA ILE A 154 -15.25 -6.75 10.28
C ILE A 154 -16.48 -7.38 10.93
N THR A 155 -16.57 -8.71 10.96
CA THR A 155 -17.69 -9.42 11.61
C THR A 155 -17.76 -9.09 13.11
N LYS A 156 -16.61 -9.08 13.78
CA LYS A 156 -16.51 -8.66 15.18
C LYS A 156 -16.90 -7.20 15.34
N LEU A 157 -16.45 -6.32 14.46
CA LEU A 157 -16.78 -4.90 14.51
C LEU A 157 -18.30 -4.69 14.45
N VAL A 158 -18.96 -5.28 13.45
CA VAL A 158 -20.42 -5.18 13.25
C VAL A 158 -21.17 -5.68 14.48
N THR A 159 -20.81 -6.86 15.00
CA THR A 159 -21.51 -7.47 16.13
C THR A 159 -21.32 -6.68 17.43
N GLN A 160 -20.12 -6.14 17.68
CA GLN A 160 -19.84 -5.36 18.88
C GLN A 160 -20.43 -3.95 18.86
N THR A 161 -20.63 -3.35 17.69
CA THR A 161 -21.24 -2.01 17.57
C THR A 161 -22.74 -2.05 17.36
N LEU A 162 -23.35 -3.23 17.23
CA LEU A 162 -24.79 -3.37 17.03
C LEU A 162 -25.53 -3.03 18.33
N ASP A 163 -26.28 -1.93 18.29
CA ASP A 163 -27.25 -1.60 19.32
C ASP A 163 -28.65 -1.98 18.83
N ILE A 164 -29.20 -3.06 19.37
CA ILE A 164 -30.54 -3.56 19.06
C ILE A 164 -31.60 -2.49 19.36
N GLY A 165 -31.37 -1.63 20.36
CA GLY A 165 -32.27 -0.55 20.71
C GLY A 165 -32.44 0.48 19.60
N LEU A 166 -31.45 0.63 18.71
CA LEU A 166 -31.46 1.60 17.61
C LEU A 166 -31.96 1.03 16.27
N VAL A 167 -32.22 -0.28 16.21
CA VAL A 167 -32.71 -0.93 14.99
C VAL A 167 -34.08 -0.37 14.61
N GLY A 168 -34.25 -0.02 13.34
CA GLY A 168 -35.53 0.45 12.81
C GLY A 168 -35.90 1.90 13.14
N GLN A 169 -35.04 2.66 13.83
CA GLN A 169 -35.34 4.03 14.25
C GLN A 169 -35.00 5.11 13.21
N GLY A 170 -34.09 4.81 12.27
CA GLY A 170 -33.69 5.75 11.21
C GLY A 170 -34.77 5.93 10.15
N ASN A 171 -34.87 7.11 9.53
CA ASN A 171 -35.85 7.40 8.46
C ASN A 171 -35.74 6.42 7.27
N ASP A 172 -34.53 5.95 6.99
CA ASP A 172 -34.19 4.99 5.94
C ASP A 172 -34.28 3.52 6.37
N ALA A 173 -34.38 3.28 7.68
CA ALA A 173 -34.47 1.95 8.29
C ALA A 173 -35.84 1.68 8.94
N ALA A 174 -36.78 2.62 8.85
CA ALA A 174 -38.09 2.54 9.50
C ALA A 174 -38.82 1.24 9.14
N GLY A 175 -39.29 0.52 10.17
CA GLY A 175 -40.01 -0.75 10.01
C GLY A 175 -39.12 -2.00 9.92
N ILE A 176 -37.78 -1.86 9.93
CA ILE A 176 -36.88 -3.00 10.08
C ILE A 176 -36.90 -3.45 11.55
N ASN A 177 -37.14 -4.74 11.79
CA ASN A 177 -37.09 -5.34 13.11
C ASN A 177 -36.34 -6.67 13.05
N TYR A 178 -35.27 -6.81 13.85
CA TYR A 178 -34.57 -8.07 14.06
C TYR A 178 -33.90 -8.07 15.43
N SER A 179 -33.78 -9.25 16.04
CA SER A 179 -33.12 -9.45 17.34
C SER A 179 -31.65 -9.83 17.23
N SER A 180 -31.19 -10.23 16.04
CA SER A 180 -29.80 -10.60 15.78
C SER A 180 -29.41 -10.33 14.34
N LEU A 181 -28.11 -10.10 14.12
CA LEU A 181 -27.51 -9.90 12.80
C LEU A 181 -26.40 -10.92 12.61
N LYS A 182 -26.40 -11.58 11.45
CA LYS A 182 -25.33 -12.49 11.04
C LYS A 182 -24.64 -11.96 9.79
N VAL A 183 -23.33 -11.75 9.88
CA VAL A 183 -22.52 -11.39 8.71
C VAL A 183 -22.31 -12.65 7.87
N LEU A 184 -22.87 -12.66 6.66
CA LEU A 184 -22.72 -13.76 5.72
C LEU A 184 -21.43 -13.61 4.89
N ASP A 185 -21.17 -12.38 4.45
CA ASP A 185 -20.10 -12.08 3.50
C ASP A 185 -19.49 -10.70 3.73
N VAL A 186 -18.22 -10.53 3.35
CA VAL A 186 -17.46 -9.28 3.44
C VAL A 186 -16.61 -9.15 2.18
N LYS A 187 -16.77 -8.04 1.46
CA LYS A 187 -16.00 -7.75 0.26
C LYS A 187 -15.40 -6.35 0.33
N ILE A 188 -14.25 -6.18 -0.30
CA ILE A 188 -13.66 -4.86 -0.56
C ILE A 188 -14.24 -4.33 -1.87
N VAL A 189 -14.64 -3.06 -1.86
CA VAL A 189 -14.99 -2.31 -3.06
C VAL A 189 -13.74 -1.60 -3.56
N GLU A 190 -13.21 -2.05 -4.70
CA GLU A 190 -12.12 -1.38 -5.40
C GLU A 190 -12.70 -0.56 -6.56
N ASN A 191 -12.92 0.73 -6.32
CA ASN A 191 -13.38 1.70 -7.29
C ASN A 191 -12.36 2.85 -7.38
N ALA A 192 -11.49 2.77 -8.40
CA ALA A 192 -10.37 3.71 -8.56
C ALA A 192 -10.82 5.16 -8.78
N GLU A 193 -11.92 5.37 -9.51
CA GLU A 193 -12.46 6.70 -9.81
C GLU A 193 -12.99 7.38 -8.54
N MET A 194 -13.80 6.66 -7.76
CA MET A 194 -14.30 7.15 -6.48
C MET A 194 -13.17 7.37 -5.47
N PHE A 195 -12.18 6.49 -5.44
CA PHE A 195 -11.03 6.67 -4.57
C PHE A 195 -10.18 7.88 -4.96
N GLU A 196 -10.06 8.20 -6.24
CA GLU A 196 -9.38 9.42 -6.68
C GLU A 196 -10.11 10.67 -6.18
N LEU A 197 -11.44 10.71 -6.30
CA LEU A 197 -12.25 11.81 -5.76
C LEU A 197 -12.07 11.94 -4.23
N TYR A 198 -12.11 10.81 -3.53
CA TYR A 198 -11.84 10.75 -2.09
C TYR A 198 -10.44 11.30 -1.74
N ARG A 199 -9.41 10.86 -2.48
CA ARG A 199 -8.03 11.27 -2.29
C ARG A 199 -7.83 12.77 -2.50
N VAL A 200 -8.48 13.35 -3.51
CA VAL A 200 -8.48 14.80 -3.75
C VAL A 200 -9.08 15.56 -2.56
N GLN A 201 -10.20 15.12 -2.01
CA GLN A 201 -10.80 15.77 -0.83
C GLN A 201 -9.92 15.60 0.42
N ARG A 202 -9.34 14.42 0.63
CA ARG A 202 -8.40 14.17 1.72
C ARG A 202 -7.17 15.07 1.63
N LYS A 203 -6.59 15.23 0.43
CA LYS A 203 -5.49 16.17 0.20
C LYS A 203 -5.87 17.60 0.55
N ARG A 204 -7.06 18.07 0.13
CA ARG A 204 -7.58 19.39 0.49
C ARG A 204 -7.67 19.59 2.00
N LEU A 205 -8.04 18.55 2.75
CA LEU A 205 -8.04 18.57 4.22
C LEU A 205 -6.62 18.67 4.78
N PHE A 206 -5.67 17.89 4.27
CA PHE A 206 -4.25 18.02 4.66
C PHE A 206 -3.73 19.44 4.41
N ASP A 207 -3.90 19.98 3.21
CA ASP A 207 -3.42 21.33 2.85
C ASP A 207 -4.06 22.41 3.74
N LYS A 208 -5.35 22.25 4.10
CA LYS A 208 -6.04 23.14 5.03
C LYS A 208 -5.42 23.07 6.43
N MET A 209 -5.10 21.88 6.94
CA MET A 209 -4.53 21.72 8.28
C MET A 209 -3.06 22.14 8.33
N VAL A 210 -2.29 21.88 7.26
CA VAL A 210 -0.91 22.37 7.09
C VAL A 210 -0.87 23.90 7.09
N ARG A 211 -1.75 24.58 6.36
CA ARG A 211 -1.85 26.06 6.39
C ARG A 211 -2.21 26.62 7.76
N LYS A 212 -2.97 25.87 8.56
CA LYS A 212 -3.31 26.23 9.94
C LYS A 212 -2.19 25.93 10.94
N GLY A 213 -1.12 25.25 10.52
CA GLY A 213 -0.01 24.87 11.39
C GLY A 213 -0.38 23.88 12.50
N LYS A 214 -1.46 23.10 12.36
CA LYS A 214 -1.91 22.14 13.38
C LYS A 214 -2.63 20.94 12.80
N ILE A 215 -2.66 19.83 13.55
CA ILE A 215 -3.51 18.66 13.25
C ILE A 215 -4.91 18.82 13.83
N CYS A 216 -5.84 17.96 13.42
CA CYS A 216 -7.17 17.90 14.03
C CYS A 216 -7.09 17.43 15.49
N GLN A 217 -7.91 18.02 16.34
CA GLN A 217 -8.14 17.50 17.68
C GLN A 217 -8.99 16.23 17.58
N ASP A 218 -8.64 15.21 18.37
CA ASP A 218 -9.40 13.96 18.53
C ASP A 218 -10.89 14.28 18.73
N ILE A 219 -11.74 13.68 17.89
CA ILE A 219 -13.19 13.92 17.89
C ILE A 219 -13.84 13.62 19.25
N GLY A 220 -13.29 12.68 20.02
CA GLY A 220 -13.73 12.35 21.37
C GLY A 220 -13.44 13.44 22.41
N LYS A 221 -12.56 14.40 22.10
CA LYS A 221 -12.17 15.51 22.98
C LYS A 221 -12.82 16.84 22.61
N LEU A 222 -13.63 16.87 21.55
CA LEU A 222 -14.35 18.08 21.13
C LEU A 222 -15.47 18.40 22.12
N ARG A 223 -15.79 19.69 22.28
CA ARG A 223 -16.91 20.14 23.11
C ARG A 223 -18.22 19.55 22.57
N GLY A 224 -18.99 18.90 23.44
CA GLY A 224 -20.25 18.23 23.08
C GLY A 224 -20.07 16.82 22.50
N SER A 225 -18.85 16.31 22.44
CA SER A 225 -18.60 14.93 22.05
C SER A 225 -19.14 13.94 23.10
N LYS A 226 -19.69 12.82 22.63
CA LYS A 226 -20.13 11.68 23.46
C LYS A 226 -19.03 10.62 23.65
N GLY A 227 -17.82 10.89 23.19
CA GLY A 227 -16.71 9.96 23.23
C GLY A 227 -16.11 9.73 21.84
N ARG A 228 -15.20 8.76 21.76
CA ARG A 228 -14.54 8.39 20.51
C ARG A 228 -15.48 7.59 19.60
N VAL A 229 -15.10 7.48 18.33
CA VAL A 229 -15.84 6.68 17.36
C VAL A 229 -15.62 5.20 17.66
N CYS A 230 -16.67 4.50 18.11
CA CYS A 230 -16.59 3.10 18.55
C CYS A 230 -15.92 2.18 17.52
N THR A 231 -16.23 2.38 16.23
CA THR A 231 -15.63 1.59 15.15
C THR A 231 -14.10 1.73 15.13
N THR A 232 -13.57 2.92 15.40
CA THR A 232 -12.12 3.15 15.42
C THR A 232 -11.47 2.53 16.65
N GLU A 233 -12.16 2.46 17.78
CA GLU A 233 -11.61 1.83 18.98
C GLU A 233 -11.51 0.31 18.83
N LEU A 234 -12.56 -0.31 18.28
CA LEU A 234 -12.70 -1.76 18.15
C LEU A 234 -11.99 -2.36 16.93
N LEU A 235 -11.59 -1.52 15.96
CA LEU A 235 -10.88 -1.98 14.77
C LEU A 235 -9.52 -2.59 15.13
N SER A 236 -9.03 -3.56 14.35
CA SER A 236 -7.67 -4.08 14.49
C SER A 236 -6.63 -3.04 14.05
N ASP A 237 -5.43 -3.10 14.62
CA ASP A 237 -4.34 -2.18 14.28
C ASP A 237 -3.89 -2.34 12.82
N SER A 238 -3.99 -3.54 12.25
CA SER A 238 -3.71 -3.80 10.83
C SER A 238 -4.58 -2.96 9.91
N MET A 239 -5.86 -2.78 10.24
CA MET A 239 -6.81 -1.97 9.46
C MET A 239 -6.74 -0.47 9.77
N LYS A 240 -6.15 -0.07 10.91
CA LYS A 240 -5.92 1.35 11.26
C LYS A 240 -4.70 1.96 10.57
N LYS A 241 -3.79 1.13 10.06
CA LYS A 241 -2.47 1.56 9.57
C LYS A 241 -2.53 2.69 8.53
N GLU A 242 -3.52 2.63 7.64
CA GLU A 242 -3.70 3.60 6.55
C GLU A 242 -4.75 4.68 6.86
N LEU A 243 -5.33 4.69 8.07
CA LEU A 243 -6.19 5.79 8.53
C LEU A 243 -5.36 7.00 8.97
N TYR A 244 -5.83 8.21 8.65
CA TYR A 244 -5.22 9.49 9.00
C TYR A 244 -5.96 10.16 10.15
N TYR A 245 -5.59 9.79 11.39
CA TYR A 245 -6.11 10.47 12.59
C TYR A 245 -5.74 11.95 12.64
N GLU A 246 -4.70 12.39 11.92
CA GLU A 246 -4.30 13.79 11.81
C GLU A 246 -5.40 14.69 11.22
N VAL A 247 -6.37 14.10 10.50
CA VAL A 247 -7.57 14.76 9.97
C VAL A 247 -8.88 14.16 10.46
N ASN A 248 -8.86 13.38 11.54
CA ASN A 248 -10.03 12.63 12.05
C ASN A 248 -10.67 11.73 10.99
N GLU A 249 -9.86 10.98 10.25
CA GLU A 249 -10.36 9.95 9.34
C GLU A 249 -10.79 8.70 10.14
N HIS A 250 -12.02 8.24 9.92
CA HIS A 250 -12.63 7.13 10.64
C HIS A 250 -13.45 6.26 9.68
N TYR A 251 -13.53 4.96 9.93
CA TYR A 251 -14.52 4.09 9.29
C TYR A 251 -15.86 4.21 10.01
N LEU A 252 -16.95 4.27 9.24
CA LEU A 252 -18.32 4.32 9.75
C LEU A 252 -19.17 3.31 8.98
N PHE A 253 -20.26 2.86 9.60
CA PHE A 253 -21.26 2.06 8.90
C PHE A 253 -22.24 2.96 8.16
N HIS A 254 -22.57 2.57 6.93
CA HIS A 254 -23.64 3.16 6.14
C HIS A 254 -24.54 2.04 5.66
N GLY A 255 -25.78 2.01 6.16
CA GLY A 255 -26.82 1.10 5.69
C GLY A 255 -27.52 1.68 4.47
N THR A 256 -27.92 0.82 3.52
CA THR A 256 -28.66 1.23 2.33
C THR A 256 -29.54 0.10 1.82
N LYS A 257 -30.49 0.43 0.93
CA LYS A 257 -31.38 -0.55 0.28
C LYS A 257 -30.62 -1.34 -0.80
N SER A 258 -30.98 -2.60 -1.01
CA SER A 258 -30.27 -3.51 -1.92
C SER A 258 -30.23 -3.01 -3.38
N ASP A 259 -31.31 -2.37 -3.84
CA ASP A 259 -31.45 -1.79 -5.17
C ASP A 259 -30.54 -0.57 -5.41
N THR A 260 -30.03 0.07 -4.35
CA THR A 260 -29.12 1.21 -4.46
C THR A 260 -27.63 0.83 -4.43
N ILE A 261 -27.30 -0.42 -4.07
CA ILE A 261 -25.91 -0.84 -3.87
C ILE A 261 -25.08 -0.60 -5.13
N GLU A 262 -25.58 -0.97 -6.31
CA GLU A 262 -24.86 -0.82 -7.58
C GLU A 262 -24.55 0.63 -7.96
N ALA A 263 -25.37 1.57 -7.48
CA ALA A 263 -25.16 3.00 -7.67
C ALA A 263 -24.11 3.57 -6.70
N LEU A 264 -23.95 2.97 -5.52
CA LEU A 264 -23.03 3.42 -4.46
C LEU A 264 -21.61 2.85 -4.61
N ILE A 265 -21.48 1.59 -5.02
CA ILE A 265 -20.18 0.93 -5.29
C ILE A 265 -19.72 1.23 -6.70
#